data_AF-A0A182EY31-F1
#
_entry.id   AF-A0A182EY31-F1
#
_cell.length_a   1.000
_cell.length_b   1.000
_cell.length_c   1.000
_cell.angle_alpha   90.00
_cell.angle_beta   90.00
_cell.angle_gamma   90.00
#
_symmetry.space_group_name_H-M   'P 1'
#
loop_
_entity.id
_entity.type
_entity.pdbx_description
1 polymer ?
#
loop_
_entity_poly.entity_id
_entity_poly.type
_entity_poly.pdbx_seq_one_letter_code
_entity_poly.pdbx_strand_id
1 'polypeptide(L)'
;MDVNAVDDLPRLNSQWMDATTAISQARLEMFAAEFKKQKEEGESARRIMHDLFEQQIAMGQLQEADKLYSLGIREYCATPKHIIEMLLSWIEVIIYLNHWHRVEPLLTQIERAL
;
A
#
# COMPACT_ATOMS: atom_id res chain seq x y z
N MET A 1 16.82 -23.69 -36.63
CA MET A 1 16.76 -22.44 -35.83
C MET A 1 15.45 -21.79 -36.19
N ASP A 2 14.41 -22.01 -35.38
CA ASP A 2 13.10 -21.40 -35.58
C ASP A 2 13.14 -19.94 -35.15
N VAL A 3 12.86 -19.05 -36.09
CA VAL A 3 12.96 -17.59 -35.95
C VAL A 3 11.63 -16.98 -35.46
N ASN A 4 10.66 -17.79 -35.04
CA ASN A 4 9.26 -17.36 -34.82
C ASN A 4 8.81 -17.31 -33.35
N ALA A 5 9.69 -17.52 -32.37
CA ALA A 5 9.31 -17.56 -30.95
C ALA A 5 8.87 -16.20 -30.35
N VAL A 6 8.95 -15.09 -31.11
CA VAL A 6 8.62 -13.75 -30.61
C VAL A 6 7.13 -13.41 -30.78
N ASP A 7 6.40 -14.07 -31.69
CA ASP A 7 5.00 -13.72 -32.02
C ASP A 7 3.95 -14.40 -31.12
N ASP A 8 4.37 -15.36 -30.27
CA ASP A 8 3.52 -16.03 -29.28
C ASP A 8 3.46 -15.30 -27.92
N LEU A 9 4.13 -14.15 -27.78
CA LEU A 9 4.08 -13.36 -26.55
C LEU A 9 2.85 -12.45 -26.53
N PRO A 10 2.12 -12.38 -25.40
CA PRO A 10 1.02 -11.43 -25.24
C PRO A 10 1.46 -10.01 -25.57
N ARG A 11 0.76 -9.37 -26.53
CA ARG A 11 1.04 -8.00 -26.91
C ARG A 11 0.54 -7.04 -25.83
N LEU A 12 1.33 -6.01 -25.56
CA LEU A 12 0.96 -4.96 -24.62
C LEU A 12 -0.27 -4.20 -25.13
N ASN A 13 -1.33 -4.16 -24.33
CA ASN A 13 -2.49 -3.33 -24.60
C ASN A 13 -2.28 -1.93 -24.02
N SER A 14 -1.74 -1.01 -24.83
CA SER A 14 -1.45 0.36 -24.42
C SER A 14 -2.70 1.13 -23.98
N GLN A 15 -3.81 0.98 -24.69
CA GLN A 15 -5.06 1.65 -24.35
C GLN A 15 -5.59 1.23 -22.97
N TRP A 16 -5.54 -0.07 -22.66
CA TRP A 16 -5.93 -0.58 -21.35
C TRP A 16 -4.99 -0.08 -20.25
N MET A 17 -3.69 -0.07 -20.51
CA MET A 17 -2.68 0.41 -19.58
C MET A 17 -2.88 1.90 -19.25
N ASP A 18 -3.10 2.75 -20.25
CA ASP A 18 -3.34 4.19 -20.07
C ASP A 18 -4.64 4.44 -19.28
N ALA A 19 -5.72 3.76 -19.64
CA ALA A 19 -7.01 3.87 -18.95
C ALA A 19 -6.90 3.41 -17.47
N THR A 20 -6.22 2.29 -17.23
CA THR A 20 -6.03 1.73 -15.88
C THR A 20 -5.14 2.62 -15.03
N THR A 21 -4.11 3.21 -15.63
CA THR A 21 -3.22 4.18 -14.97
C THR A 21 -4.00 5.42 -14.58
N ALA A 22 -4.79 6.00 -15.50
CA ALA A 22 -5.59 7.18 -15.22
C ALA A 22 -6.63 6.95 -14.10
N ILE A 23 -7.34 5.81 -14.12
CA ILE A 23 -8.31 5.46 -13.08
C ILE A 23 -7.62 5.28 -11.73
N SER A 24 -6.49 4.58 -11.71
CA SER A 24 -5.75 4.32 -10.47
C SER A 24 -5.18 5.61 -9.87
N GLN A 25 -4.66 6.50 -10.71
CA GLN A 25 -4.14 7.80 -10.29
C GLN A 25 -5.25 8.70 -9.74
N ALA A 26 -6.42 8.74 -10.39
CA ALA A 26 -7.56 9.52 -9.90
C ALA A 26 -8.06 9.03 -8.54
N ARG A 27 -8.06 7.70 -8.31
CA ARG A 27 -8.40 7.13 -6.99
C ARG A 27 -7.39 7.53 -5.91
N LEU A 28 -6.10 7.47 -6.23
CA LEU A 28 -5.04 7.89 -5.32
C LEU A 28 -5.20 9.36 -4.91
N GLU A 29 -5.46 10.24 -5.87
CA GLU A 29 -5.69 11.67 -5.63
C GLU A 29 -6.94 11.93 -4.79
N MET A 30 -8.02 11.18 -5.05
CA MET A 30 -9.26 11.26 -4.27
C MET A 30 -9.00 10.88 -2.80
N PHE A 31 -8.33 9.75 -2.53
CA PHE A 31 -8.00 9.35 -1.15
C PHE A 31 -7.05 10.34 -0.47
N ALA A 32 -6.05 10.85 -1.19
CA ALA A 32 -5.12 11.84 -0.64
C ALA A 32 -5.84 13.16 -0.26
N ALA A 33 -6.79 13.60 -1.09
CA ALA A 33 -7.60 14.77 -0.79
C ALA A 33 -8.52 14.55 0.42
N GLU A 34 -9.18 13.39 0.50
CA GLU A 34 -10.06 13.08 1.64
C GLU A 34 -9.26 12.94 2.95
N PHE A 35 -8.06 12.32 2.90
CA PHE A 35 -7.19 12.21 4.07
C PHE A 35 -6.82 13.59 4.62
N LYS A 36 -6.47 14.52 3.72
CA LYS A 36 -6.13 15.90 4.11
C LYS A 36 -7.30 16.61 4.79
N LYS A 37 -8.53 16.32 4.38
CA LYS A 37 -9.75 16.92 4.94
C LYS A 37 -10.13 16.32 6.30
N GLN A 38 -9.95 15.01 6.47
CA GLN A 38 -10.38 14.26 7.65
C GLN A 38 -9.26 14.03 8.67
N LYS A 39 -8.10 14.68 8.53
CA LYS A 39 -6.88 14.38 9.32
C LYS A 39 -7.08 14.40 10.85
N GLU A 40 -8.00 15.22 11.34
CA GLU A 40 -8.30 15.37 12.77
C GLU A 40 -9.37 14.37 13.27
N GLU A 41 -10.05 13.66 12.37
CA GLU A 41 -11.11 12.69 12.66
C GLU A 41 -10.51 11.28 12.79
N GLY A 42 -9.89 10.98 13.94
CA GLY A 42 -8.99 9.84 14.14
C GLY A 42 -9.35 8.51 13.43
N GLU A 43 -10.56 7.97 13.62
CA GLU A 43 -10.95 6.70 12.97
C GLU A 43 -11.22 6.85 11.46
N SER A 44 -11.73 8.00 11.02
CA SER A 44 -11.95 8.27 9.60
C SER A 44 -10.62 8.47 8.87
N ALA A 45 -9.71 9.25 9.47
CA ALA A 45 -8.33 9.42 9.02
C ALA A 45 -7.62 8.06 8.89
N ARG A 46 -7.77 7.17 9.89
CA ARG A 46 -7.20 5.82 9.86
C ARG A 46 -7.66 5.03 8.64
N ARG A 47 -8.98 5.04 8.36
CA ARG A 47 -9.56 4.29 7.23
C ARG A 47 -9.09 4.82 5.89
N ILE A 48 -9.15 6.13 5.68
CA ILE A 48 -8.68 6.72 4.42
C ILE A 48 -7.17 6.51 4.24
N MET A 49 -6.39 6.54 5.31
CA MET A 49 -4.96 6.25 5.24
C MET A 49 -4.67 4.78 4.89
N HIS A 50 -5.51 3.86 5.36
CA HIS A 50 -5.48 2.45 4.93
C HIS A 50 -5.85 2.31 3.45
N ASP A 51 -6.93 2.96 2.99
CA ASP A 51 -7.35 2.93 1.58
C ASP A 51 -6.25 3.51 0.66
N LEU A 52 -5.59 4.59 1.10
CA LEU A 52 -4.45 5.18 0.40
C LEU A 52 -3.28 4.19 0.31
N PHE A 53 -2.99 3.48 1.40
CA PHE A 53 -1.95 2.46 1.44
C PHE A 53 -2.25 1.30 0.49
N GLU A 54 -3.47 0.75 0.53
CA GLU A 54 -3.89 -0.31 -0.39
C GLU A 54 -3.83 0.12 -1.85
N GLN A 55 -4.20 1.37 -2.15
CA GLN A 55 -4.13 1.90 -3.51
C GLN A 55 -2.68 2.00 -4.00
N GLN A 56 -1.73 2.38 -3.14
CA GLN A 56 -0.30 2.37 -3.51
C GLN A 56 0.20 0.95 -3.81
N ILE A 57 -0.22 -0.06 -3.03
CA ILE A 57 0.11 -1.47 -3.31
C ILE A 57 -0.50 -1.90 -4.64
N ALA A 58 -1.77 -1.60 -4.89
CA ALA A 58 -2.47 -1.96 -6.12
C ALA A 58 -1.80 -1.35 -7.37
N MET A 59 -1.20 -0.17 -7.21
CA MET A 59 -0.42 0.51 -8.26
C MET A 59 1.03 0.01 -8.37
N GLY A 60 1.47 -0.93 -7.53
CA GLY A 60 2.84 -1.41 -7.47
C GLY A 60 3.85 -0.43 -6.86
N GLN A 61 3.38 0.65 -6.24
CA GLN A 61 4.19 1.72 -5.65
C GLN A 61 4.60 1.37 -4.21
N LEU A 62 5.26 0.23 -4.03
CA LEU A 62 5.58 -0.34 -2.71
C LEU A 62 6.44 0.58 -1.83
N GLN A 63 7.35 1.35 -2.45
CA GLN A 63 8.17 2.34 -1.73
C GLN A 63 7.32 3.49 -1.16
N GLU A 64 6.29 3.93 -1.89
CA GLU A 64 5.37 4.95 -1.39
C GLU A 64 4.45 4.39 -0.30
N ALA A 65 4.02 3.13 -0.43
CA ALA A 65 3.28 2.43 0.62
C ALA A 65 4.08 2.34 1.94
N ASP A 66 5.38 1.98 1.88
CA ASP A 66 6.27 1.93 3.06
C ASP A 66 6.42 3.32 3.75
N LYS A 67 6.46 4.40 2.96
CA LYS A 67 6.53 5.77 3.50
C LYS A 67 5.27 6.14 4.28
N LEU A 68 4.08 5.74 3.83
CA LEU A 68 2.81 6.08 4.50
C LEU A 68 2.79 5.59 5.95
N TYR A 69 3.34 4.41 6.22
CA TYR A 69 3.41 3.90 7.58
C TYR A 69 4.48 4.57 8.44
N SER A 70 5.55 5.05 7.81
CA SER A 70 6.54 5.91 8.46
C SER A 70 5.99 7.30 8.82
N LEU A 71 4.87 7.73 8.21
CA LEU A 71 4.26 9.06 8.36
C LEU A 71 3.23 9.15 9.51
N GLY A 72 3.22 8.21 10.46
CA GLY A 72 2.45 8.37 11.69
C GLY A 72 1.06 7.71 11.67
N ILE A 73 0.81 6.72 10.80
CA ILE A 73 -0.46 5.95 10.84
C ILE A 73 -0.82 5.39 12.23
N ARG A 74 0.21 5.12 13.04
CA ARG A 74 0.08 4.56 14.38
C ARG A 74 -0.68 5.52 15.30
N GLU A 75 -0.60 6.83 15.04
CA GLU A 75 -1.29 7.86 15.81
C GLU A 75 -2.81 7.74 15.69
N TYR A 76 -3.31 7.18 14.59
CA TYR A 76 -4.73 6.97 14.35
C TYR A 76 -5.24 5.60 14.86
N CYS A 77 -4.35 4.76 15.40
CA CYS A 77 -4.71 3.44 15.91
C CYS A 77 -5.19 3.51 17.36
N ALA A 78 -6.51 3.48 17.56
CA ALA A 78 -7.13 3.54 18.89
C ALA A 78 -7.16 2.21 19.67
N THR A 79 -6.98 1.06 19.01
CA THR A 79 -7.10 -0.26 19.64
C THR A 79 -5.90 -1.15 19.29
N PRO A 80 -5.56 -2.14 20.13
CA PRO A 80 -4.59 -3.19 19.78
C PRO A 80 -4.83 -3.83 18.42
N LYS A 81 -6.10 -4.11 18.10
CA LYS A 81 -6.51 -4.66 16.81
C LYS A 81 -6.04 -3.78 15.64
N HIS A 82 -6.23 -2.47 15.72
CA HIS A 82 -5.79 -1.54 14.66
C HIS A 82 -4.28 -1.57 14.47
N ILE A 83 -3.52 -1.64 15.57
CA ILE A 83 -2.05 -1.71 15.52
C ILE A 83 -1.60 -3.00 14.84
N ILE A 84 -2.20 -4.14 15.22
CA ILE A 84 -1.84 -5.44 14.67
C ILE A 84 -2.16 -5.51 13.17
N GLU A 85 -3.36 -5.10 12.76
CA GLU A 85 -3.77 -5.06 11.35
C GLU A 85 -2.81 -4.18 10.52
N MET A 86 -2.50 -2.98 11.01
CA MET A 86 -1.54 -2.07 10.39
C MET A 86 -0.14 -2.69 10.25
N LEU A 87 0.39 -3.32 11.30
CA LEU A 87 1.72 -3.94 11.27
C LEU A 87 1.78 -5.14 10.33
N LEU A 88 0.73 -5.95 10.25
CA LEU A 88 0.65 -7.09 9.32
C LEU A 88 0.68 -6.62 7.86
N SER A 89 -0.13 -5.62 7.52
CA SER A 89 -0.12 -5.00 6.19
C SER A 89 1.24 -4.39 5.85
N TRP A 90 1.94 -3.81 6.84
CA TRP A 90 3.30 -3.29 6.63
C TRP A 90 4.31 -4.41 6.35
N ILE A 91 4.27 -5.49 7.14
CA ILE A 91 5.15 -6.64 6.97
C ILE A 91 5.01 -7.21 5.55
N GLU A 92 3.80 -7.30 5.01
CA GLU A 92 3.57 -7.77 3.64
C GLU A 92 4.35 -6.91 2.61
N VAL A 93 4.24 -5.58 2.69
CA VAL A 93 4.99 -4.67 1.79
C VAL A 93 6.50 -4.81 1.96
N ILE A 94 6.98 -4.94 3.19
CA ILE A 94 8.40 -5.12 3.49
C ILE A 94 8.94 -6.43 2.90
N ILE A 95 8.14 -7.50 2.91
CA ILE A 95 8.48 -8.76 2.25
C ILE A 95 8.58 -8.58 0.73
N TYR A 96 7.59 -7.92 0.10
CA TYR A 96 7.67 -7.64 -1.34
C TYR A 96 8.88 -6.78 -1.73
N LEU A 97 9.31 -5.89 -0.84
CA LEU A 97 10.52 -5.08 -1.00
C LEU A 97 11.83 -5.83 -0.69
N ASN A 98 11.78 -7.10 -0.26
CA ASN A 98 12.93 -7.89 0.22
C ASN A 98 13.66 -7.26 1.41
N HIS A 99 12.97 -6.45 2.22
CA HIS A 99 13.52 -5.80 3.40
C HIS A 99 13.44 -6.69 4.66
N TRP A 100 13.92 -7.94 4.56
CA TRP A 100 13.77 -8.98 5.57
C TRP A 100 14.21 -8.60 6.99
N HIS A 101 15.25 -7.77 7.10
CA HIS A 101 15.78 -7.28 8.38
C HIS A 101 14.76 -6.47 9.21
N ARG A 102 13.66 -5.99 8.60
CA ARG A 102 12.60 -5.24 9.28
C ARG A 102 11.45 -6.13 9.76
N VAL A 103 11.37 -7.39 9.36
CA VAL A 103 10.25 -8.28 9.71
C VAL A 103 10.25 -8.60 11.21
N GLU A 104 11.38 -9.07 11.75
CA GLU A 104 11.47 -9.46 13.17
C GLU A 104 11.14 -8.29 14.13
N PRO A 105 11.68 -7.06 13.95
CA PRO A 105 11.29 -5.92 14.78
C PRO A 105 9.80 -5.55 14.70
N LEU A 106 9.14 -5.78 13.57
CA LEU A 106 7.70 -5.54 13.42
C LEU A 106 6.88 -6.64 14.10
N LEU A 107 7.30 -7.90 14.01
CA LEU A 107 6.68 -9.01 14.75
C LEU A 107 6.75 -8.81 16.27
N THR A 108 7.91 -8.40 16.79
CA THR A 108 8.04 -8.06 18.23
C THR A 108 7.08 -6.94 18.65
N GLN A 109 6.75 -6.00 17.76
CA GLN A 109 5.75 -4.95 18.05
C GLN A 109 4.33 -5.51 18.08
N ILE A 110 4.00 -6.46 17.20
CA ILE A 110 2.71 -7.16 17.20
C ILE A 110 2.54 -7.93 18.52
N GLU A 111 3.54 -8.68 18.95
CA GLU A 111 3.49 -9.45 20.20
C GLU A 111 3.24 -8.59 21.43
N ARG A 112 3.80 -7.37 21.44
CA ARG A 112 3.59 -6.40 22.54
C ARG A 112 2.20 -5.75 22.52
N ALA A 113 1.51 -5.80 21.39
CA ALA A 113 0.16 -5.26 21.25
C ALA A 113 -0.92 -6.28 21.64
N LEU A 114 -0.60 -7.58 21.71
CA LEU A 114 -1.50 -8.63 22.21
C LEU A 114 -1.79 -8.46 23.71
#